data_AF-E4WZC0-F1
#
_entry.id   AF-E4WZC0-F1
#
_cell.length_a   1.000
_cell.length_b   1.000
_cell.length_c   1.000
_cell.angle_alpha   90.00
_cell.angle_beta   90.00
_cell.angle_gamma   90.00
#
_symmetry.space_group_name_H-M   'P 1'
#
loop_
_entity.id
_entity.type
_entity.pdbx_description
1 polymer ?
#
loop_
_entity_poly.entity_id
_entity_poly.type
_entity_poly.pdbx_seq_one_letter_code
_entity_poly.pdbx_strand_id
1 'polypeptide(L)'
;MDFTDEKHITKLLADQVKKQEHDRKAQAAHVPISRAEYLASKQSNCPETEKLRLEIADLKEDLQAADDVINDDLIPKLQTKRAALKRCREIEAEETDKWSDEDASFYQKETPEELKRDIAALEHEKLAKYSYKSTVTKYMKEKVARIFELEHTDTENTTTKATKDPVTGEAKYALICVGTRNLPQPDGEGLVEMGREFRQFCCSTATQRTFLKDDLLKLLTRYQNAMGPELTERKVTERIKDTLINNPDMPRREALMSLQVGNS
;
A
#
# COMPACT_ATOMS: atom_id res chain seq x y z
N MET A 1 35.46 0.92 10.31
CA MET A 1 34.02 1.21 10.32
C MET A 1 33.36 0.30 9.30
N ASP A 2 32.43 -0.54 9.73
CA ASP A 2 31.83 -1.63 8.96
C ASP A 2 30.70 -1.15 8.02
N PHE A 3 30.60 -1.80 6.85
CA PHE A 3 29.57 -1.64 5.81
C PHE A 3 28.11 -1.73 6.31
N THR A 4 27.89 -2.17 7.55
CA THR A 4 26.58 -2.31 8.21
C THR A 4 25.98 -0.97 8.63
N ASP A 5 26.80 0.01 9.01
CA ASP A 5 26.30 1.31 9.50
C ASP A 5 25.77 2.17 8.36
N GLU A 6 26.40 2.11 7.18
CA GLU A 6 25.98 2.88 6.00
C GLU A 6 24.64 2.37 5.43
N LYS A 7 24.39 1.06 5.48
CA LYS A 7 23.09 0.46 5.14
C LYS A 7 22.01 0.84 6.14
N HIS A 8 22.33 0.89 7.43
CA HIS A 8 21.38 1.28 8.47
C HIS A 8 20.95 2.75 8.34
N ILE A 9 21.92 3.64 8.09
CA ILE A 9 21.67 5.07 7.89
C ILE A 9 20.88 5.33 6.61
N THR A 10 21.18 4.62 5.52
CA THR A 10 20.43 4.77 4.25
C THR A 10 18.99 4.30 4.41
N LYS A 11 18.75 3.24 5.18
CA LYS A 11 17.40 2.76 5.50
C LYS A 11 16.63 3.75 6.36
N LEU A 12 17.25 4.30 7.40
CA LEU A 12 16.66 5.34 8.24
C LEU A 12 16.25 6.58 7.43
N LEU A 13 17.10 7.03 6.51
CA LEU A 13 16.80 8.16 5.62
C LEU A 13 15.64 7.83 4.66
N ALA A 14 15.61 6.63 4.08
CA ALA A 14 14.51 6.21 3.21
C ALA A 14 13.18 6.11 3.96
N ASP A 15 13.21 5.59 5.20
CA ASP A 15 12.03 5.49 6.06
C ASP A 15 11.55 6.87 6.51
N GLN A 16 12.46 7.81 6.77
CA GLN A 16 12.14 9.19 7.12
C GLN A 16 11.56 9.97 5.93
N VAL A 17 12.07 9.77 4.72
CA VAL A 17 11.50 10.35 3.49
C VAL A 17 10.09 9.80 3.23
N LYS A 18 9.89 8.48 3.36
CA LYS A 18 8.55 7.88 3.24
C LYS A 18 7.58 8.41 4.28
N LYS A 19 8.04 8.58 5.52
CA LYS A 19 7.24 9.17 6.60
C LYS A 19 6.88 10.62 6.28
N GLN A 20 7.82 11.44 5.82
CA GLN A 20 7.54 12.82 5.42
C GLN A 20 6.61 12.91 4.20
N GLU A 21 6.75 12.02 3.21
CA GLU A 21 5.79 11.94 2.09
C GLU A 21 4.40 11.53 2.56
N HIS A 22 4.32 10.57 3.48
CA HIS A 22 3.06 10.15 4.09
C HIS A 22 2.43 11.30 4.89
N ASP A 23 3.21 12.01 5.71
CA ASP A 23 2.75 13.12 6.54
C ASP A 23 2.34 14.33 5.66
N ARG A 24 3.06 14.58 4.56
CA ARG A 24 2.68 15.60 3.55
C ARG A 24 1.41 15.22 2.79
N LYS A 25 1.20 13.93 2.50
CA LYS A 25 -0.06 13.42 1.93
C LYS A 25 -1.21 13.45 2.95
N ALA A 26 -0.90 13.32 4.24
CA ALA A 26 -1.88 13.34 5.33
C ALA A 26 -2.28 14.77 5.76
N GLN A 27 -1.44 15.77 5.54
CA GLN A 27 -1.81 17.17 5.66
C GLN A 27 -2.73 17.56 4.49
N ALA A 28 -4.03 17.43 4.71
CA ALA A 28 -5.03 17.91 3.78
C ALA A 28 -5.72 19.16 4.34
N ALA A 29 -5.84 20.20 3.52
CA ALA A 29 -6.61 21.38 3.89
C ALA A 29 -8.11 21.06 3.79
N HIS A 30 -8.85 21.30 4.87
CA HIS A 30 -10.30 21.15 4.92
C HIS A 30 -10.97 22.50 4.66
N VAL A 31 -11.36 22.74 3.41
CA VAL A 31 -12.09 23.95 3.02
C VAL A 31 -13.60 23.68 3.15
N PRO A 32 -14.34 24.42 3.99
CA PRO A 32 -15.78 24.24 4.08
C PRO A 32 -16.46 24.58 2.76
N ILE A 33 -17.39 23.73 2.33
CA ILE A 33 -18.18 23.91 1.10
C ILE A 33 -19.67 23.79 1.41
N SER A 34 -20.51 24.35 0.54
CA SER A 34 -21.95 24.23 0.65
C SER A 34 -22.44 22.82 0.31
N ARG A 35 -23.65 22.47 0.76
CA ARG A 35 -24.31 21.21 0.39
C ARG A 35 -24.52 21.08 -1.12
N ALA A 36 -24.82 22.19 -1.80
CA ALA A 36 -25.04 22.19 -3.25
C ALA A 36 -23.74 21.88 -4.01
N GLU A 37 -22.61 22.48 -3.61
CA GLU A 37 -21.28 22.20 -4.18
C GLU A 37 -20.84 20.76 -3.89
N TYR A 38 -21.09 20.27 -2.67
CA TYR A 38 -20.86 18.87 -2.33
C TYR A 38 -21.65 17.93 -3.25
N LEU A 39 -22.95 18.16 -3.45
CA LEU A 39 -23.78 17.32 -4.31
C LEU A 39 -23.40 17.42 -5.78
N ALA A 40 -23.07 18.62 -6.27
CA ALA A 40 -22.61 18.84 -7.65
C ALA A 40 -21.30 18.09 -7.94
N SER A 41 -20.35 18.09 -6.99
CA SER A 41 -19.10 17.32 -7.10
C SER A 41 -19.31 15.80 -7.14
N LYS A 42 -20.47 15.31 -6.68
CA LYS A 42 -20.85 13.88 -6.70
C LYS A 42 -21.74 13.52 -7.90
N GLN A 43 -22.26 14.51 -8.63
CA GLN A 43 -23.28 14.31 -9.66
C GLN A 43 -22.71 14.12 -11.08
N SER A 44 -21.41 13.90 -11.22
CA SER A 44 -20.78 13.59 -12.51
C SER A 44 -21.14 12.16 -12.95
N ASN A 45 -22.37 11.96 -13.45
CA ASN A 45 -22.77 10.76 -14.19
C ASN A 45 -21.93 10.70 -15.48
N CYS A 46 -20.72 10.14 -15.40
CA CYS A 46 -19.93 9.85 -16.58
C CYS A 46 -20.39 8.50 -17.17
N PRO A 47 -20.55 8.36 -18.50
CA PRO A 47 -20.94 7.11 -19.14
C PRO A 47 -20.04 5.91 -18.76
N GLU A 48 -18.79 6.18 -18.40
CA GLU A 48 -17.83 5.16 -17.92
C GLU A 48 -18.25 4.56 -16.57
N THR A 49 -18.75 5.35 -15.62
CA THR A 49 -19.22 4.82 -14.31
C THR A 49 -20.49 4.00 -14.46
N GLU A 50 -21.41 4.40 -15.33
CA GLU A 50 -22.63 3.61 -15.62
C GLU A 50 -22.28 2.26 -16.25
N LYS A 51 -21.36 2.24 -17.23
CA LYS A 51 -20.85 1.01 -17.81
C LYS A 51 -20.19 0.10 -16.75
N LEU A 52 -19.34 0.67 -15.89
CA LEU A 52 -18.68 -0.09 -14.82
C LEU A 52 -19.69 -0.67 -13.81
N ARG A 53 -20.79 0.04 -13.53
CA ARG A 53 -21.85 -0.45 -12.64
C ARG A 53 -22.62 -1.62 -13.26
N LEU A 54 -22.91 -1.57 -14.56
CA LEU A 54 -23.51 -2.70 -15.29
C LEU A 54 -22.57 -3.91 -15.28
N GLU A 55 -21.29 -3.71 -15.59
CA GLU A 55 -20.29 -4.78 -15.53
C GLU A 55 -20.19 -5.40 -14.12
N ILE A 56 -20.30 -4.59 -13.06
CA ILE A 56 -20.34 -5.11 -11.69
C ILE A 56 -21.61 -5.94 -11.41
N ALA A 57 -22.75 -5.56 -11.99
CA ALA A 57 -23.99 -6.31 -11.85
C ALA A 57 -23.87 -7.69 -12.51
N ASP A 58 -23.36 -7.75 -13.75
CA ASP A 58 -23.12 -9.00 -14.47
C ASP A 58 -22.15 -9.90 -13.68
N LEU A 59 -21.06 -9.34 -13.15
CA LEU A 59 -20.10 -10.10 -12.34
C LEU A 59 -20.69 -10.63 -11.02
N LYS A 60 -21.73 -9.98 -10.47
CA LYS A 60 -22.46 -10.52 -9.31
C LYS A 60 -23.32 -11.71 -9.68
N GLU A 61 -23.96 -11.68 -10.84
CA GLU A 61 -24.72 -12.81 -11.36
C GLU A 61 -23.79 -14.01 -11.63
N ASP A 62 -22.61 -13.77 -12.21
CA ASP A 62 -21.58 -14.80 -12.40
C ASP A 62 -21.11 -15.40 -11.07
N LEU A 63 -20.92 -14.57 -10.03
CA LEU A 63 -20.55 -15.06 -8.70
C LEU A 63 -21.64 -15.92 -8.08
N GLN A 64 -22.91 -15.53 -8.24
CA GLN A 64 -24.05 -16.28 -7.72
C GLN A 64 -24.16 -17.62 -8.45
N ALA A 65 -24.10 -17.64 -9.79
CA ALA A 65 -24.15 -18.87 -10.57
C ALA A 65 -22.98 -19.81 -10.22
N ALA A 66 -21.79 -19.27 -9.98
CA ALA A 66 -20.66 -20.08 -9.52
C ALA A 66 -20.89 -20.66 -8.11
N ASP A 67 -21.56 -19.93 -7.22
CA ASP A 67 -21.93 -20.43 -5.89
C ASP A 67 -22.99 -21.53 -5.95
N ASP A 68 -24.01 -21.35 -6.79
CA ASP A 68 -25.07 -22.34 -6.98
C ASP A 68 -24.47 -23.65 -7.50
N VAL A 69 -23.56 -23.59 -8.50
CA VAL A 69 -22.87 -24.80 -9.00
C VAL A 69 -22.03 -25.48 -7.91
N ILE A 70 -21.32 -24.72 -7.06
CA ILE A 70 -20.53 -25.31 -5.97
C ILE A 70 -21.43 -25.99 -4.95
N ASN A 71 -22.47 -25.30 -4.49
CA ASN A 71 -23.27 -25.72 -3.34
C ASN A 71 -24.34 -26.74 -3.71
N ASP A 72 -24.94 -26.62 -4.88
CA ASP A 72 -26.10 -27.42 -5.28
C ASP A 72 -25.71 -28.60 -6.18
N ASP A 73 -24.55 -28.54 -6.84
CA ASP A 73 -24.10 -29.62 -7.74
C ASP A 73 -22.84 -30.32 -7.22
N LEU A 74 -21.72 -29.59 -7.10
CA LEU A 74 -20.42 -30.19 -6.81
C LEU A 74 -20.32 -30.79 -5.40
N ILE A 75 -20.79 -30.07 -4.38
CA ILE A 75 -20.75 -30.55 -2.99
C ILE A 75 -21.62 -31.81 -2.79
N PRO A 76 -22.89 -31.86 -3.24
CA PRO A 76 -23.71 -33.07 -3.15
C PRO A 76 -23.09 -34.25 -3.89
N LYS A 77 -22.62 -34.06 -5.13
CA LYS A 77 -21.94 -35.12 -5.90
C LYS A 77 -20.72 -35.67 -5.17
N LEU A 78 -19.88 -34.80 -4.58
CA LEU A 78 -18.74 -35.20 -3.77
C LEU A 78 -19.15 -36.01 -2.54
N GLN A 79 -20.22 -35.61 -1.84
CA GLN A 79 -20.73 -36.34 -0.69
C GLN A 79 -21.20 -37.74 -1.07
N THR A 80 -21.97 -37.86 -2.16
CA THR A 80 -22.44 -39.15 -2.68
C THR A 80 -21.28 -40.05 -3.07
N LYS A 81 -20.31 -39.55 -3.84
CA LYS A 81 -19.15 -40.33 -4.29
C LYS A 81 -18.22 -40.74 -3.13
N ARG A 82 -18.05 -39.88 -2.12
CA ARG A 82 -17.30 -40.23 -0.89
C ARG A 82 -18.01 -41.30 -0.07
N ALA A 83 -19.33 -41.24 0.02
CA ALA A 83 -20.12 -42.29 0.68
C ALA A 83 -20.02 -43.63 -0.07
N ALA A 84 -20.10 -43.60 -1.40
CA ALA A 84 -19.89 -44.78 -2.24
C ALA A 84 -18.49 -45.38 -2.07
N LEU A 85 -17.44 -44.55 -2.03
CA LEU A 85 -16.07 -45.00 -1.79
C LEU A 85 -15.90 -45.61 -0.40
N LYS A 86 -16.56 -45.04 0.62
CA LYS A 86 -16.57 -45.60 1.98
C LYS A 86 -17.19 -46.99 1.98
N ARG A 87 -18.35 -47.16 1.32
CA ARG A 87 -19.01 -48.45 1.17
C ARG A 87 -18.13 -49.47 0.43
N CYS A 88 -17.45 -49.07 -0.65
CA CYS A 88 -16.53 -49.96 -1.36
C CYS A 88 -15.40 -50.46 -0.45
N ARG A 89 -14.85 -49.59 0.40
CA ARG A 89 -13.80 -49.97 1.36
C ARG A 89 -14.31 -50.87 2.47
N GLU A 90 -15.56 -50.71 2.88
CA GLU A 90 -16.22 -51.59 3.85
C GLU A 90 -16.38 -53.00 3.25
N ILE A 91 -16.78 -53.09 1.98
CA ILE A 91 -16.88 -54.36 1.23
C ILE A 91 -15.49 -55.00 1.04
N GLU A 92 -14.47 -54.23 0.64
CA GLU A 92 -13.07 -54.72 0.52
C GLU A 92 -12.48 -55.25 1.83
N ALA A 93 -12.98 -54.78 2.98
CA ALA A 93 -12.51 -55.23 4.29
C ALA A 93 -13.06 -56.61 4.68
N GLU A 94 -14.12 -57.08 4.02
CA GLU A 94 -14.70 -58.41 4.21
C GLU A 94 -14.05 -59.43 3.27
N GLU A 95 -13.92 -60.68 3.73
CA GLU A 95 -13.49 -61.78 2.86
C GLU A 95 -14.49 -61.94 1.70
N THR A 96 -13.99 -62.07 0.47
CA THR A 96 -14.82 -62.16 -0.75
C THR A 96 -15.89 -63.25 -0.71
N ASP A 97 -15.64 -64.34 0.03
CA ASP A 97 -16.58 -65.45 0.17
C ASP A 97 -17.81 -65.09 1.04
N LYS A 98 -17.79 -63.93 1.71
CA LYS A 98 -18.86 -63.41 2.56
C LYS A 98 -19.66 -62.28 1.90
N TRP A 99 -19.26 -61.85 0.69
CA TRP A 99 -19.94 -60.76 0.00
C TRP A 99 -21.35 -61.17 -0.37
N SER A 100 -22.30 -60.24 -0.17
CA SER A 100 -23.63 -60.40 -0.71
C SER A 100 -23.63 -60.17 -2.23
N ASP A 101 -24.63 -60.72 -2.95
CA ASP A 101 -24.82 -60.45 -4.38
C ASP A 101 -24.99 -58.94 -4.66
N GLU A 102 -25.56 -58.19 -3.72
CA GLU A 102 -25.73 -56.74 -3.80
C GLU A 102 -24.38 -56.01 -3.70
N ASP A 103 -23.48 -56.47 -2.82
CA ASP A 103 -22.16 -55.87 -2.65
C ASP A 103 -21.24 -56.20 -3.82
N ALA A 104 -21.28 -57.44 -4.33
CA ALA A 104 -20.60 -57.82 -5.56
C ALA A 104 -21.10 -57.01 -6.77
N SER A 105 -22.42 -56.81 -6.91
CA SER A 105 -22.98 -55.97 -7.97
C SER A 105 -22.63 -54.49 -7.81
N PHE A 106 -22.53 -53.98 -6.57
CA PHE A 106 -22.17 -52.58 -6.30
C PHE A 106 -20.70 -52.34 -6.67
N TYR A 107 -19.81 -53.22 -6.22
CA TYR A 107 -18.38 -53.13 -6.46
C TYR A 107 -17.98 -53.29 -7.94
N GLN A 108 -18.74 -54.09 -8.72
CA GLN A 108 -18.58 -54.16 -10.17
C GLN A 108 -18.99 -52.89 -10.91
N LYS A 109 -19.96 -52.13 -10.36
CA LYS A 109 -20.49 -50.91 -11.00
C LYS A 109 -19.69 -49.68 -10.64
N GLU A 110 -19.17 -49.59 -9.43
CA GLU A 110 -18.36 -48.47 -8.97
C GLU A 110 -17.08 -49.01 -8.31
N THR A 111 -15.98 -49.03 -9.07
CA THR A 111 -14.70 -49.47 -8.50
C THR A 111 -14.07 -48.38 -7.63
N PRO A 112 -13.31 -48.73 -6.57
CA PRO A 112 -12.66 -47.73 -5.72
C PRO A 112 -11.73 -46.78 -6.47
N GLU A 113 -11.04 -47.27 -7.50
CA GLU A 113 -10.12 -46.45 -8.31
C GLU A 113 -10.86 -45.46 -9.21
N GLU A 114 -11.99 -45.85 -9.80
CA GLU A 114 -12.85 -44.93 -10.55
C GLU A 114 -13.47 -43.88 -9.63
N LEU A 115 -13.97 -44.29 -8.45
CA LEU A 115 -14.51 -43.37 -7.46
C LEU A 115 -13.46 -42.37 -6.95
N LYS A 116 -12.22 -42.81 -6.70
CA LYS A 116 -11.12 -41.90 -6.34
C LYS A 116 -10.83 -40.90 -7.46
N ARG A 117 -10.82 -41.35 -8.72
CA ARG A 117 -10.60 -40.49 -9.89
C ARG A 117 -11.72 -39.46 -10.04
N ASP A 118 -12.97 -39.89 -9.92
CA ASP A 118 -14.15 -39.02 -9.97
C ASP A 118 -14.13 -37.98 -8.85
N ILE A 119 -13.82 -38.39 -7.62
CA ILE A 119 -13.69 -37.47 -6.47
C ILE A 119 -12.59 -36.44 -6.74
N ALA A 120 -11.43 -36.87 -7.21
CA ALA A 120 -10.32 -35.95 -7.52
C ALA A 120 -10.70 -34.96 -8.63
N ALA A 121 -11.41 -35.40 -9.66
CA ALA A 121 -11.91 -34.54 -10.73
C ALA A 121 -12.89 -33.48 -10.19
N LEU A 122 -13.86 -33.90 -9.37
CA LEU A 122 -14.84 -33.00 -8.75
C LEU A 122 -14.18 -32.02 -7.75
N GLU A 123 -13.17 -32.46 -6.99
CA GLU A 123 -12.40 -31.59 -6.11
C GLU A 123 -11.60 -30.55 -6.89
N HIS A 124 -10.98 -30.95 -8.01
CA HIS A 124 -10.28 -30.04 -8.90
C HIS A 124 -11.24 -28.99 -9.50
N GLU A 125 -12.41 -29.43 -9.97
CA GLU A 125 -13.44 -28.52 -10.50
C GLU A 125 -13.94 -27.54 -9.43
N LYS A 126 -14.22 -28.02 -8.22
CA LYS A 126 -14.61 -27.18 -7.08
C LYS A 126 -13.54 -26.13 -6.76
N LEU A 127 -12.27 -26.52 -6.73
CA LEU A 127 -11.16 -25.58 -6.50
C LEU A 127 -11.05 -24.55 -7.64
N ALA A 128 -11.23 -24.96 -8.89
CA ALA A 128 -11.24 -24.05 -10.03
C ALA A 128 -12.36 -23.01 -9.92
N LYS A 129 -13.57 -23.41 -9.49
CA LYS A 129 -14.68 -22.48 -9.26
C LYS A 129 -14.39 -21.49 -8.13
N TYR A 130 -13.79 -21.92 -7.01
CA TYR A 130 -13.38 -20.97 -5.96
C TYR A 130 -12.29 -19.99 -6.43
N SER A 131 -11.33 -20.46 -7.22
CA SER A 131 -10.30 -19.61 -7.82
C SER A 131 -10.90 -18.56 -8.76
N TYR A 132 -11.86 -18.97 -9.59
CA TYR A 132 -12.64 -18.07 -10.43
C TYR A 132 -13.36 -16.99 -9.60
N LYS A 133 -14.11 -17.39 -8.55
CA LYS A 133 -14.79 -16.45 -7.65
C LYS A 133 -13.84 -15.43 -7.01
N SER A 134 -12.67 -15.88 -6.57
CA SER A 134 -11.64 -15.01 -6.00
C SER A 134 -11.18 -13.96 -7.02
N THR A 135 -10.92 -14.40 -8.26
CA THR A 135 -10.49 -13.54 -9.36
C THR A 135 -11.56 -12.51 -9.72
N VAL A 136 -12.82 -12.94 -9.88
CA VAL A 136 -13.96 -12.06 -10.15
C VAL A 136 -14.14 -11.05 -9.02
N THR A 137 -14.05 -11.48 -7.76
CA THR A 137 -14.14 -10.59 -6.59
C THR A 137 -13.05 -9.51 -6.61
N LYS A 138 -11.81 -9.87 -6.97
CA LYS A 138 -10.72 -8.91 -7.11
C LYS A 138 -11.01 -7.91 -8.22
N TYR A 139 -11.44 -8.40 -9.38
CA TYR A 139 -11.78 -7.57 -10.53
C TYR A 139 -12.94 -6.60 -10.24
N MET A 140 -13.97 -7.06 -9.54
CA MET A 140 -15.06 -6.20 -9.05
C MET A 140 -14.55 -5.11 -8.12
N LYS A 141 -13.65 -5.42 -7.18
CA LYS A 141 -13.05 -4.41 -6.28
C LYS A 141 -12.29 -3.35 -7.06
N GLU A 142 -11.54 -3.74 -8.09
CA GLU A 142 -10.83 -2.81 -8.97
C GLU A 142 -11.82 -1.88 -9.71
N LYS A 143 -12.94 -2.41 -10.22
CA LYS A 143 -13.99 -1.58 -10.84
C LYS A 143 -14.67 -0.64 -9.86
N VAL A 144 -14.97 -1.09 -8.63
CA VAL A 144 -15.53 -0.23 -7.58
C VAL A 144 -14.57 0.89 -7.22
N ALA A 145 -13.26 0.60 -7.11
CA ALA A 145 -12.25 1.61 -6.89
C ALA A 145 -12.19 2.60 -8.06
N ARG A 146 -12.32 2.13 -9.30
CA ARG A 146 -12.35 2.98 -10.49
C ARG A 146 -13.59 3.88 -10.55
N ILE A 147 -14.77 3.36 -10.16
CA ILE A 147 -15.98 4.17 -10.02
C ILE A 147 -15.75 5.25 -8.96
N PHE A 148 -15.20 4.87 -7.80
CA PHE A 148 -14.90 5.81 -6.72
C PHE A 148 -13.92 6.89 -7.15
N GLU A 149 -12.87 6.53 -7.91
CA GLU A 149 -11.99 7.49 -8.55
C GLU A 149 -12.82 8.42 -9.44
N LEU A 150 -13.47 7.91 -10.49
CA LEU A 150 -14.21 8.73 -11.46
C LEU A 150 -15.27 9.65 -10.84
N GLU A 151 -15.95 9.21 -9.78
CA GLU A 151 -16.97 10.00 -9.07
C GLU A 151 -16.38 11.04 -8.10
N HIS A 152 -15.11 10.92 -7.72
CA HIS A 152 -14.47 11.79 -6.72
C HIS A 152 -13.16 12.43 -7.20
N THR A 153 -12.80 12.21 -8.46
CA THR A 153 -11.60 12.70 -9.14
C THR A 153 -11.98 13.82 -10.12
N ASP A 154 -12.88 14.72 -9.71
CA ASP A 154 -12.83 16.05 -10.31
C ASP A 154 -11.74 16.84 -9.56
N THR A 155 -10.56 16.88 -10.19
CA THR A 155 -9.25 17.45 -9.79
C THR A 155 -8.32 16.51 -9.00
N GLU A 156 -7.15 16.20 -9.59
CA GLU A 156 -6.06 15.32 -9.11
C GLU A 156 -5.59 15.50 -7.64
N ASN A 157 -6.10 16.50 -6.93
CA ASN A 157 -5.65 16.89 -5.60
C ASN A 157 -6.81 17.33 -4.69
N THR A 158 -8.08 17.10 -5.05
CA THR A 158 -9.20 17.42 -4.16
C THR A 158 -10.22 16.30 -4.06
N THR A 159 -10.78 16.11 -2.85
CA THR A 159 -11.88 15.16 -2.59
C THR A 159 -12.91 15.82 -1.70
N THR A 160 -14.18 15.44 -1.74
CA THR A 160 -15.23 16.01 -0.87
C THR A 160 -15.69 15.03 0.20
N LYS A 161 -15.78 15.50 1.46
CA LYS A 161 -16.19 14.72 2.64
C LYS A 161 -17.40 15.36 3.31
N ALA A 162 -18.32 14.52 3.80
CA ALA A 162 -19.38 14.92 4.70
C ALA A 162 -19.10 14.36 6.10
N THR A 163 -19.20 15.20 7.13
CA THR A 163 -19.12 14.80 8.55
C THR A 163 -20.34 15.31 9.29
N LYS A 164 -20.68 14.67 10.42
CA LYS A 164 -21.68 15.21 11.35
C LYS A 164 -20.98 16.08 12.38
N ASP A 165 -21.52 17.27 12.60
CA ASP A 165 -21.12 18.07 13.76
C ASP A 165 -21.52 17.33 15.05
N PRO A 166 -20.59 17.06 15.96
CA PRO A 166 -20.89 16.33 17.20
C PRO A 166 -21.73 17.13 18.20
N VAL A 167 -21.81 18.46 18.06
CA VAL A 167 -22.58 19.38 18.92
C VAL A 167 -23.96 19.67 18.34
N THR A 168 -24.04 20.00 17.04
CA THR A 168 -25.32 20.37 16.41
C THR A 168 -26.02 19.20 15.70
N GLY A 169 -25.31 18.11 15.42
CA GLY A 169 -25.82 16.97 14.66
C GLY A 169 -25.98 17.23 13.15
N GLU A 170 -25.73 18.46 12.71
CA GLU A 170 -25.90 18.88 11.32
C GLU A 170 -24.77 18.36 10.43
N ALA A 171 -25.09 18.14 9.15
CA ALA A 171 -24.10 17.72 8.17
C ALA A 171 -23.20 18.91 7.78
N LYS A 172 -21.90 18.75 7.99
CA LYS A 172 -20.86 19.66 7.51
C LYS A 172 -20.16 19.04 6.30
N TYR A 173 -19.95 19.86 5.27
CA TYR A 173 -19.31 19.43 4.03
C TYR A 173 -17.98 20.15 3.88
N ALA A 174 -16.94 19.41 3.51
CA ALA A 174 -15.61 19.95 3.30
C ALA A 174 -15.00 19.41 2.00
N LEU A 175 -14.34 20.29 1.27
CA LEU A 175 -13.36 19.96 0.26
C LEU A 175 -12.03 19.69 0.96
N ILE A 176 -11.42 18.57 0.65
CA ILE A 176 -10.15 18.06 1.15
C ILE A 176 -9.15 18.27 0.03
N CYS A 177 -8.28 19.26 0.16
CA CYS A 177 -7.23 19.51 -0.81
C CYS A 177 -5.92 18.83 -0.36
N VAL A 178 -5.48 17.82 -1.09
CA VAL A 178 -4.23 17.09 -0.86
C VAL A 178 -3.11 17.74 -1.66
N GLY A 179 -2.00 18.13 -1.02
CA GLY A 179 -0.78 18.55 -1.72
C GLY A 179 -0.83 19.85 -2.53
N THR A 180 -1.88 20.68 -2.40
CA THR A 180 -1.97 21.97 -3.09
C THR A 180 -1.23 23.09 -2.34
N ARG A 181 -0.89 24.17 -3.06
CA ARG A 181 -0.36 25.47 -2.56
C ARG A 181 -1.13 26.11 -1.38
N ASN A 182 -2.25 25.49 -0.96
CA ASN A 182 -3.14 25.94 0.10
C ASN A 182 -2.88 25.27 1.46
N LEU A 183 -1.85 24.42 1.59
CA LEU A 183 -1.25 24.23 2.91
C LEU A 183 -0.77 25.59 3.40
N PRO A 184 -0.98 25.96 4.69
CA PRO A 184 -0.32 27.15 5.24
C PRO A 184 1.17 26.98 4.96
N GLN A 185 1.66 27.74 3.98
CA GLN A 185 3.09 27.81 3.76
C GLN A 185 3.67 28.36 5.06
N PRO A 186 4.78 27.80 5.58
CA PRO A 186 5.54 28.56 6.56
C PRO A 186 5.74 29.96 5.96
N ASP A 187 5.39 30.97 6.74
CA ASP A 187 5.55 32.35 6.31
C ASP A 187 7.01 32.57 5.86
N GLY A 188 7.20 33.55 4.98
CA GLY A 188 8.54 33.89 4.50
C GLY A 188 9.51 34.17 5.66
N GLU A 189 9.01 34.65 6.79
CA GLU A 189 9.76 34.86 8.03
C GLU A 189 10.19 33.54 8.69
N GLY A 190 9.29 32.56 8.85
CA GLY A 190 9.62 31.26 9.45
C GLY A 190 10.58 30.41 8.60
N LEU A 191 10.54 30.52 7.27
CA LEU A 191 11.54 29.92 6.39
C LEU A 191 12.92 30.57 6.53
N VAL A 192 12.96 31.90 6.66
CA VAL A 192 14.19 32.66 6.88
C VAL A 192 14.80 32.36 8.25
N GLU A 193 13.95 32.15 9.27
CA GLU A 193 14.35 31.81 10.63
C GLU A 193 14.89 30.39 10.73
N MET A 194 14.24 29.39 10.13
CA MET A 194 14.80 28.03 10.00
C MET A 194 16.13 28.01 9.24
N GLY A 195 16.26 28.78 8.16
CA GLY A 195 17.53 28.92 7.44
C GLY A 195 18.62 29.55 8.33
N ARG A 196 18.27 30.52 9.18
CA ARG A 196 19.19 31.12 10.15
C ARG A 196 19.65 30.13 11.20
N GLU A 197 18.74 29.36 11.79
CA GLU A 197 19.05 28.34 12.78
C GLU A 197 19.94 27.24 12.19
N PHE A 198 19.64 26.77 10.98
CA PHE A 198 20.43 25.74 10.31
C PHE A 198 21.87 26.22 10.01
N ARG A 199 22.03 27.47 9.54
CA ARG A 199 23.35 28.08 9.34
C ARG A 199 24.11 28.20 10.65
N GLN A 200 23.45 28.66 11.72
CA GLN A 200 24.04 28.79 13.04
C GLN A 200 24.46 27.43 13.62
N PHE A 201 23.65 26.40 13.42
CA PHE A 201 23.98 25.02 13.78
C PHE A 201 25.26 24.55 13.08
N CYS A 202 25.35 24.68 11.75
CA CYS A 202 26.52 24.26 10.97
C CYS A 202 27.80 25.05 11.32
N CYS A 203 27.64 26.32 11.70
CA CYS A 203 28.75 27.20 12.09
C CYS A 203 29.09 27.13 13.59
N SER A 204 28.33 26.40 14.40
CA SER A 204 28.59 26.32 15.83
C SER A 204 29.82 25.45 16.13
N THR A 205 30.60 25.88 17.12
CA THR A 205 31.79 25.15 17.57
C THR A 205 31.45 23.75 18.07
N ALA A 206 30.28 23.56 18.69
CA ALA A 206 29.81 22.26 19.15
C ALA A 206 29.59 21.28 17.98
N THR A 207 28.89 21.73 16.94
CA THR A 207 28.63 20.92 15.73
C THR A 207 29.93 20.62 14.97
N GLN A 208 30.81 21.62 14.80
CA GLN A 208 32.09 21.43 14.08
C GLN A 208 33.07 20.49 14.78
N ARG A 209 32.95 20.32 16.11
CA ARG A 209 33.71 19.33 16.88
C ARG A 209 33.10 17.92 16.84
N THR A 210 31.80 17.83 16.57
CA THR A 210 31.04 16.57 16.66
C THR A 210 30.92 15.89 15.30
N PHE A 211 30.81 16.65 14.21
CA PHE A 211 30.59 16.12 12.88
C PHE A 211 31.85 16.15 12.02
N LEU A 212 32.00 15.15 11.15
CA LEU A 212 33.04 15.15 10.13
C LEU A 212 32.81 16.28 9.14
N LYS A 213 33.89 16.94 8.74
CA LYS A 213 33.87 18.02 7.76
C LYS A 213 33.13 17.64 6.48
N ASP A 214 33.37 16.44 5.95
CA ASP A 214 32.77 15.98 4.68
C ASP A 214 31.25 15.80 4.80
N ASP A 215 30.76 15.41 5.97
CA ASP A 215 29.33 15.20 6.20
C ASP A 215 28.60 16.53 6.40
N LEU A 216 29.24 17.52 7.03
CA LEU A 216 28.75 18.90 7.07
C LEU A 216 28.69 19.52 5.66
N LEU A 217 29.69 19.28 4.81
CA LEU A 217 29.70 19.76 3.43
C LEU A 217 28.60 19.11 2.57
N LYS A 218 28.34 17.81 2.76
CA LYS A 218 27.20 17.13 2.12
C LYS A 218 25.86 17.71 2.60
N LEU A 219 25.72 17.98 3.90
CA LEU A 219 24.51 18.55 4.48
C LEU A 219 24.21 19.95 3.91
N LEU A 220 25.22 20.81 3.83
CA LEU A 220 25.11 22.15 3.21
C LEU A 220 24.78 22.06 1.72
N THR A 221 25.34 21.08 1.00
CA THR A 221 25.03 20.88 -0.43
C THR A 221 23.58 20.42 -0.64
N ARG A 222 23.06 19.54 0.23
CA ARG A 222 21.65 19.14 0.19
C ARG A 222 20.72 20.31 0.50
N TYR A 223 21.05 21.11 1.52
CA TYR A 223 20.30 22.31 1.87
C TYR A 223 20.26 23.34 0.72
N GLN A 224 21.41 23.62 0.10
CA GLN A 224 21.50 24.50 -1.07
C GLN A 224 20.65 24.04 -2.25
N ASN A 225 20.58 22.72 -2.49
CA ASN A 225 19.75 22.17 -3.56
C ASN A 225 18.24 22.23 -3.23
N ALA A 226 17.88 22.19 -1.94
CA ALA A 226 16.49 22.21 -1.48
C ALA A 226 15.88 23.63 -1.46
N MET A 227 16.68 24.67 -1.18
CA MET A 227 16.20 26.07 -1.07
C MET A 227 15.97 26.77 -2.42
N GLY A 228 16.16 26.08 -3.55
CA GLY A 228 15.94 26.62 -4.89
C GLY A 228 17.02 27.63 -5.34
N PRO A 229 16.89 28.22 -6.54
CA PRO A 229 17.96 28.97 -7.20
C PRO A 229 18.20 30.38 -6.66
N GLU A 230 17.68 30.75 -5.49
CA GLU A 230 17.86 32.10 -4.95
C GLU A 230 19.34 32.44 -4.76
N LEU A 231 19.76 33.50 -5.45
CA LEU A 231 21.15 33.96 -5.54
C LEU A 231 21.73 34.32 -4.16
N THR A 232 20.90 34.72 -3.21
CA THR A 232 21.31 35.19 -1.88
C THR A 232 21.67 34.01 -0.97
N GLU A 233 20.78 33.03 -0.83
CA GLU A 233 21.00 31.85 0.04
C GLU A 233 22.11 30.95 -0.50
N ARG A 234 22.24 30.86 -1.82
CA ARG A 234 23.34 30.17 -2.49
C ARG A 234 24.69 30.78 -2.11
N LYS A 235 24.83 32.11 -2.17
CA LYS A 235 26.08 32.81 -1.79
C LYS A 235 26.43 32.62 -0.32
N VAL A 236 25.43 32.64 0.57
CA VAL A 236 25.64 32.42 2.01
C VAL A 236 26.11 30.98 2.25
N THR A 237 25.48 29.99 1.63
CA THR A 237 25.86 28.57 1.78
C THR A 237 27.26 28.29 1.24
N GLU A 238 27.64 28.86 0.10
CA GLU A 238 29.00 28.73 -0.44
C GLU A 238 30.06 29.35 0.50
N ARG A 239 29.78 30.51 1.10
CA ARG A 239 30.69 31.10 2.10
C ARG A 239 30.90 30.22 3.33
N ILE A 240 29.83 29.57 3.79
CA ILE A 240 29.91 28.63 4.92
C ILE A 240 30.75 27.40 4.51
N LYS A 241 30.53 26.87 3.30
CA LYS A 241 31.35 25.78 2.74
C LYS A 241 32.82 26.18 2.68
N ASP A 242 33.15 27.34 2.13
CA ASP A 242 34.53 27.86 2.06
C ASP A 242 35.16 27.98 3.45
N THR A 243 34.40 28.48 4.42
CA THR A 243 34.86 28.59 5.82
C THR A 243 35.15 27.22 6.42
N LEU A 244 34.29 26.23 6.18
CA LEU A 244 34.51 24.85 6.64
C LEU A 244 35.67 24.17 5.89
N ILE A 245 35.82 24.43 4.59
CA ILE A 245 36.92 23.93 3.75
C ILE A 245 38.27 24.47 4.22
N ASN A 246 38.32 25.71 4.65
CA ASN A 246 39.56 26.36 5.07
C ASN A 246 39.87 26.22 6.56
N ASN A 247 38.98 25.60 7.36
CA ASN A 247 39.24 25.34 8.77
C ASN A 247 40.22 24.16 8.94
N PRO A 248 41.45 24.39 9.46
CA PRO A 248 42.47 23.36 9.62
C PRO A 248 42.21 22.45 10.84
N ASP A 249 41.42 22.92 11.81
CA ASP A 249 41.20 22.24 13.10
C ASP A 249 40.04 21.24 13.05
N MET A 250 39.28 21.18 11.96
CA MET A 250 38.18 20.24 11.83
C MET A 250 38.67 18.86 11.36
N PRO A 251 38.24 17.79 12.04
CA PRO A 251 38.63 16.43 11.68
C PRO A 251 38.10 16.07 10.28
N ARG A 252 39.03 15.64 9.41
CA ARG A 252 38.73 15.09 8.09
C ARG A 252 38.54 13.58 8.19
N ARG A 253 37.68 13.00 7.37
CA ARG A 253 37.39 11.56 7.38
C ARG A 253 38.67 10.72 7.24
N GLU A 254 39.57 11.14 6.37
CA GLU A 254 40.87 10.48 6.12
C GLU A 254 41.80 10.52 7.35
N ALA A 255 41.86 11.65 8.07
CA ALA A 255 42.72 11.82 9.24
C ALA A 255 42.28 10.94 10.43
N LEU A 256 40.98 10.71 10.60
CA LEU A 256 40.45 9.82 11.64
C LEU A 256 40.56 8.34 11.27
N MET A 257 40.47 8.00 9.98
CA MET A 257 40.72 6.63 9.52
C MET A 257 42.18 6.22 9.71
N SER A 258 43.15 7.13 9.54
CA SER A 258 44.55 6.86 9.88
C SER A 258 44.81 6.66 11.38
N LEU A 259 44.04 7.33 12.25
CA LEU A 259 44.13 7.16 13.71
C LEU A 259 43.50 5.85 14.20
N GLN A 260 42.50 5.31 13.51
CA GLN A 260 41.91 4.00 13.84
C GLN A 260 42.79 2.81 13.45
N VAL A 261 43.66 2.96 12.43
CA VAL A 261 44.56 1.89 11.98
C VAL A 261 45.85 1.84 12.82
N GLY A 262 46.24 2.93 13.48
CA GLY A 262 47.46 3.01 14.30
C GLY A 262 47.34 2.53 15.75
N ASN A 263 46.15 2.11 16.20
CA ASN A 263 45.88 1.62 17.56
C ASN A 263 45.39 0.15 17.59
N SER A 264 45.75 -0.64 16.57
CA SER A 264 45.53 -2.11 16.56
C SER A 264 46.78 -2.84 17.02
#